data_AF-A0A2J6THH7-F1
#
_entry.id   AF-A0A2J6THH7-F1
#
_cell.length_a   1.000
_cell.length_b   1.000
_cell.length_c   1.000
_cell.angle_alpha   90.00
_cell.angle_beta   90.00
_cell.angle_gamma   90.00
#
_symmetry.space_group_name_H-M   'P 1'
#
loop_
_entity.id
_entity.type
_entity.pdbx_description
1 polymer ?
#
loop_
_entity_poly.entity_id
_entity_poly.type
_entity_poly.pdbx_seq_one_letter_code
_entity_poly.pdbx_strand_id
1 'polypeptide(L)'
;MNRLKVLLFITIHPTSEETKDQRHIKMPPPTTFWDPRLLLDCYPLRENFKCTGTTKKGARCGQTFIENKSKSDSDRVLSILSSEDIIANGLGDRIKNCLRILAELTLCPRWHRGSQINTVYLKWFRTINSFITEERSRSSIRAGGK
;
A
#
# COMPACT_ATOMS: atom_id res chain seq x y z
N MET A 1 47.52 52.17 4.93
CA MET A 1 48.64 51.66 4.10
C MET A 1 49.27 50.47 4.81
N ASN A 2 49.64 49.44 4.05
CA ASN A 2 50.45 48.24 4.41
C ASN A 2 49.76 47.19 5.30
N ARG A 3 49.17 46.11 4.76
CA ARG A 3 49.78 44.87 4.17
C ARG A 3 50.75 44.15 5.10
N LEU A 4 50.31 43.06 5.71
CA LEU A 4 51.11 41.83 5.78
C LEU A 4 50.20 40.61 5.63
N LYS A 5 50.40 39.89 4.51
CA LYS A 5 49.83 38.58 4.21
C LYS A 5 50.76 37.54 4.83
N VAL A 6 50.22 36.57 5.56
CA VAL A 6 50.94 35.32 5.86
C VAL A 6 50.23 34.22 5.08
N LEU A 7 50.89 33.77 4.01
CA LEU A 7 50.48 32.62 3.21
C LEU A 7 51.04 31.36 3.91
N LEU A 8 50.15 30.55 4.47
CA LEU A 8 50.48 29.19 4.90
C LEU A 8 50.33 28.28 3.68
N PHE A 9 51.44 27.85 3.11
CA PHE A 9 51.46 26.80 2.08
C PHE A 9 51.39 25.45 2.79
N ILE A 10 50.21 24.80 2.77
CA ILE A 10 50.10 23.38 3.09
C ILE A 10 50.12 22.63 1.77
N THR A 11 51.26 21.99 1.50
CA THR A 11 51.44 21.05 0.41
C THR A 11 50.67 19.78 0.75
N ILE A 12 49.51 19.56 0.12
CA ILE A 12 48.76 18.31 0.25
C ILE A 12 49.29 17.35 -0.82
N HIS A 13 50.04 16.34 -0.38
CA HIS A 13 50.36 15.17 -1.21
C HIS A 13 49.10 14.32 -1.37
N PRO A 14 48.73 13.88 -2.59
CA PRO A 14 47.67 12.90 -2.76
C PRO A 14 48.22 11.51 -2.43
N THR A 15 47.86 10.97 -1.27
CA THR A 15 48.00 9.54 -1.01
C THR A 15 46.87 8.81 -1.73
N SER A 16 47.21 8.22 -2.87
CA SER A 16 46.40 7.20 -3.52
C SER A 16 46.33 5.98 -2.61
N GLU A 17 45.14 5.64 -2.13
CA GLU A 17 44.66 4.27 -1.82
C GLU A 17 43.32 4.37 -1.09
N GLU A 18 42.24 4.61 -1.84
CA GLU A 18 40.91 4.18 -1.41
C GLU A 18 40.45 3.05 -2.31
N THR A 19 40.51 1.87 -1.72
CA THR A 19 40.05 0.59 -2.20
C THR A 19 38.57 0.64 -2.59
N LYS A 20 38.28 0.10 -3.77
CA LYS A 20 36.95 -0.19 -4.28
C LYS A 20 36.15 -1.03 -3.28
N ASP A 21 35.25 -0.40 -2.52
CA ASP A 21 34.10 -1.09 -1.94
C ASP A 21 32.88 -0.83 -2.82
N GLN A 22 32.83 -1.52 -3.96
CA GLN A 22 31.62 -1.66 -4.77
C GLN A 22 30.62 -2.54 -4.01
N ARG A 23 30.02 -2.00 -2.96
CA ARG A 23 28.72 -2.46 -2.50
C ARG A 23 27.74 -2.16 -3.62
N HIS A 24 27.47 -3.19 -4.40
CA HIS A 24 26.33 -3.29 -5.28
C HIS A 24 25.08 -3.01 -4.44
N ILE A 25 24.70 -1.75 -4.30
CA ILE A 25 23.35 -1.40 -3.87
C ILE A 25 22.49 -1.85 -5.05
N LYS A 26 22.02 -3.11 -4.97
CA LYS A 26 20.90 -3.55 -5.79
C LYS A 26 19.80 -2.56 -5.47
N MET A 27 19.54 -1.61 -6.37
CA MET A 27 18.31 -0.85 -6.34
C MET A 27 17.20 -1.89 -6.20
N PRO A 28 16.34 -1.79 -5.16
CA PRO A 28 15.22 -2.69 -5.06
C PRO A 28 14.45 -2.61 -6.38
N PRO A 29 13.97 -3.74 -6.92
CA PRO A 29 13.15 -3.72 -8.12
C PRO A 29 12.00 -2.72 -7.91
N PRO A 30 11.54 -2.04 -8.98
CA PRO A 30 10.49 -1.04 -8.86
C PRO A 30 9.31 -1.67 -8.13
N THR A 31 9.03 -1.20 -6.91
CA THR A 31 7.87 -1.60 -6.14
C THR A 31 6.67 -1.17 -6.97
N THR A 32 5.93 -2.11 -7.57
CA THR A 32 4.65 -1.76 -8.17
C THR A 32 3.81 -1.12 -7.08
N PHE A 33 3.62 0.20 -7.19
CA PHE A 33 2.80 0.96 -6.26
C PHE A 33 1.36 0.50 -6.45
N TRP A 34 0.79 -0.14 -5.42
CA TRP A 34 -0.61 -0.58 -5.43
C TRP A 34 -1.45 0.38 -4.58
N ASP A 35 -2.68 0.65 -5.04
CA ASP A 35 -3.63 1.47 -4.29
C ASP A 35 -4.82 0.62 -3.83
N PRO A 36 -4.97 0.34 -2.51
CA PRO A 36 -6.10 -0.41 -1.99
C PRO A 36 -7.43 0.29 -2.20
N ARG A 37 -7.49 1.63 -2.25
CA ARG A 37 -8.75 2.37 -2.45
C ARG A 37 -9.29 2.10 -3.85
N LEU A 38 -8.40 2.19 -4.84
CA LEU A 38 -8.71 1.90 -6.23
C LEU A 38 -9.06 0.42 -6.44
N LEU A 39 -8.20 -0.47 -5.95
CA LEU A 39 -8.36 -1.92 -6.17
C LEU A 39 -9.64 -2.48 -5.52
N LEU A 40 -10.03 -1.96 -4.35
CA LEU A 40 -11.18 -2.45 -3.59
C LEU A 40 -12.48 -1.67 -3.85
N ASP A 41 -12.42 -0.59 -4.64
CA ASP A 41 -13.51 0.39 -4.81
C ASP A 41 -14.07 0.86 -3.46
N CYS A 42 -13.16 1.37 -2.61
CA CYS A 42 -13.47 1.77 -1.24
C CYS A 42 -12.85 3.13 -0.90
N TYR A 43 -13.71 4.14 -0.81
CA TYR A 43 -13.32 5.53 -0.54
C TYR A 43 -14.12 6.11 0.64
N PRO A 44 -13.76 5.77 1.89
CA PRO A 44 -14.57 6.09 3.06
C PRO A 44 -14.80 7.58 3.30
N LEU A 45 -13.86 8.43 2.85
CA LEU A 45 -13.91 9.89 3.00
C LEU A 45 -14.66 10.60 1.87
N ARG A 46 -15.08 9.89 0.82
CA ARG A 46 -15.91 10.53 -0.22
C ARG A 46 -17.26 10.93 0.36
N GLU A 47 -17.77 12.05 -0.13
CA GLU A 47 -19.15 12.45 0.13
C GLU A 47 -20.08 11.31 -0.30
N ASN A 48 -21.11 11.04 0.51
CA ASN A 48 -22.07 9.96 0.27
C ASN A 48 -21.43 8.56 0.17
N PHE A 49 -20.35 8.28 0.91
CA PHE A 49 -19.79 6.93 1.01
C PHE A 49 -20.88 5.89 1.35
N LYS A 50 -20.96 4.86 0.51
CA LYS A 50 -21.97 3.79 0.58
C LYS A 50 -21.37 2.51 1.14
N CYS A 51 -22.22 1.79 1.85
CA CYS A 51 -21.98 0.43 2.30
C CYS A 51 -21.34 -0.45 1.22
N THR A 52 -20.33 -1.23 1.60
CA THR A 52 -19.59 -2.17 0.74
C THR A 52 -20.31 -3.51 0.56
N GLY A 53 -21.38 -3.74 1.32
CA GLY A 53 -22.21 -4.94 1.25
C GLY A 53 -23.09 -5.00 0.02
N THR A 54 -23.65 -6.18 -0.24
CA THR A 54 -24.53 -6.45 -1.37
C THR A 54 -25.96 -6.71 -0.91
N THR A 55 -26.92 -6.15 -1.65
CA THR A 55 -28.33 -6.45 -1.49
C THR A 55 -28.64 -7.89 -1.90
N LYS A 56 -29.81 -8.40 -1.55
CA LYS A 56 -30.28 -9.74 -2.00
C LYS A 56 -30.29 -9.90 -3.53
N LYS A 57 -30.42 -8.80 -4.27
CA LYS A 57 -30.39 -8.78 -5.75
C LYS A 57 -28.97 -8.69 -6.33
N GLY A 58 -27.93 -8.76 -5.49
CA GLY A 58 -26.52 -8.70 -5.90
C GLY A 58 -25.95 -7.30 -6.10
N ALA A 59 -26.79 -6.25 -6.16
CA ALA A 59 -26.33 -4.88 -6.29
C ALA A 59 -25.65 -4.35 -5.01
N ARG A 60 -24.71 -3.41 -5.14
CA ARG A 60 -24.09 -2.71 -3.99
C ARG A 60 -25.14 -1.97 -3.18
N CYS A 61 -25.04 -2.06 -1.85
CA CYS A 61 -25.96 -1.40 -0.94
C CYS A 61 -25.86 0.13 -1.08
N GLY A 62 -27.01 0.81 -1.17
CA GLY A 62 -27.08 2.27 -1.33
C GLY A 62 -26.99 3.07 -0.02
N GLN A 63 -26.92 2.41 1.13
CA GLN A 63 -27.02 3.05 2.45
C GLN A 63 -25.73 3.80 2.81
N THR A 64 -25.89 5.03 3.32
CA THR A 64 -24.79 5.93 3.71
C THR A 64 -24.65 6.10 5.23
N PHE A 65 -25.50 5.41 6.01
CA PHE A 65 -25.52 5.42 7.49
C PHE A 65 -24.33 4.65 8.09
N ILE A 66 -23.12 5.12 7.79
CA ILE A 66 -21.86 4.68 8.38
C ILE A 66 -21.29 5.87 9.15
N GLU A 67 -20.95 5.65 10.41
CA GLU A 67 -20.45 6.68 11.30
C GLU A 67 -19.16 7.31 10.77
N ASN A 68 -18.99 8.62 11.01
CA ASN A 68 -17.78 9.34 10.58
C ASN A 68 -16.51 8.75 11.21
N LYS A 69 -16.60 8.25 12.46
CA LYS A 69 -15.50 7.51 13.08
C LYS A 69 -15.14 6.26 12.28
N SER A 70 -16.12 5.44 11.90
CA SER A 70 -15.87 4.26 11.07
C SER A 70 -15.27 4.60 9.70
N LYS A 71 -15.69 5.72 9.09
CA LYS A 71 -15.08 6.22 7.84
C LYS A 71 -13.62 6.61 8.02
N SER A 72 -13.30 7.38 9.06
CA SER A 72 -11.94 7.78 9.40
C SER A 72 -11.04 6.57 9.71
N ASP A 73 -11.55 5.62 10.50
CA ASP A 73 -10.82 4.39 10.83
C ASP A 73 -10.60 3.52 9.58
N SER A 74 -11.59 3.43 8.69
CA SER A 74 -11.48 2.73 7.42
C SER A 74 -10.40 3.34 6.53
N ASP A 75 -10.34 4.67 6.47
CA ASP A 75 -9.32 5.38 5.71
C ASP A 75 -7.91 5.14 6.27
N ARG A 76 -7.76 5.15 7.61
CA ARG A 76 -6.51 4.77 8.27
C ARG A 76 -6.09 3.34 7.95
N VAL A 77 -7.03 2.39 7.96
CA VAL A 77 -6.75 0.99 7.58
C VAL A 77 -6.30 0.90 6.12
N LEU A 78 -6.93 1.62 5.20
CA LEU A 78 -6.53 1.68 3.80
C LEU A 78 -5.12 2.28 3.62
N SER A 79 -4.76 3.29 4.42
CA SER A 79 -3.40 3.85 4.43
C SER A 79 -2.35 2.85 4.95
N ILE A 80 -2.69 2.06 5.98
CA ILE A 80 -1.84 0.96 6.46
C ILE A 80 -1.68 -0.11 5.38
N LEU A 81 -2.75 -0.45 4.67
CA LEU A 81 -2.66 -1.41 3.56
C LEU A 81 -1.71 -0.89 2.48
N SER A 82 -1.84 0.38 2.06
CA SER A 82 -0.99 0.95 1.01
C SER A 82 0.50 1.01 1.33
N SER A 83 0.90 0.96 2.59
CA SER A 83 2.33 0.96 2.97
C SER A 83 3.00 -0.41 2.85
N GLU A 84 2.26 -1.45 2.50
CA GLU A 84 2.73 -2.84 2.57
C GLU A 84 3.13 -3.33 1.17
N ASP A 85 4.30 -3.94 1.05
CA ASP A 85 4.72 -4.59 -0.20
C ASP A 85 4.05 -5.97 -0.31
N ILE A 86 2.80 -5.97 -0.76
CA ILE A 86 2.01 -7.19 -0.96
C ILE A 86 2.49 -8.02 -2.15
N ILE A 87 3.21 -7.41 -3.11
CA ILE A 87 3.72 -8.12 -4.28
C ILE A 87 4.88 -9.01 -3.85
N ALA A 88 5.80 -8.50 -3.03
CA ALA A 88 6.87 -9.30 -2.45
C ALA A 88 6.34 -10.27 -1.40
N ASN A 89 5.57 -9.78 -0.43
CA ASN A 89 5.27 -10.53 0.80
C ASN A 89 3.95 -11.31 0.78
N GLY A 90 3.08 -11.07 -0.20
CA GLY A 90 1.74 -11.65 -0.25
C GLY A 90 0.81 -11.11 0.85
N LEU A 91 -0.25 -11.87 1.15
CA LEU A 91 -1.24 -11.54 2.17
C LEU A 91 -0.94 -12.24 3.49
N GLY A 92 -0.05 -11.66 4.30
CA GLY A 92 0.19 -12.08 5.68
C GLY A 92 -1.00 -11.84 6.61
N ASP A 93 -0.95 -12.39 7.83
CA ASP A 93 -2.08 -12.36 8.76
C ASP A 93 -2.47 -10.94 9.21
N ARG A 94 -1.50 -10.04 9.35
CA ARG A 94 -1.76 -8.62 9.62
C ARG A 94 -2.65 -7.99 8.53
N ILE A 95 -2.36 -8.27 7.26
CA ILE A 95 -3.15 -7.75 6.12
C ILE A 95 -4.55 -8.36 6.12
N LYS A 96 -4.67 -9.67 6.35
CA LYS A 96 -5.97 -10.35 6.47
C LYS A 96 -6.83 -9.73 7.57
N ASN A 97 -6.22 -9.43 8.72
CA ASN A 97 -6.91 -8.78 9.83
C ASN A 97 -7.35 -7.35 9.47
N CYS A 98 -6.47 -6.56 8.84
CA CYS A 98 -6.83 -5.24 8.32
C CYS A 98 -8.02 -5.30 7.34
N LEU A 99 -8.05 -6.27 6.42
CA LEU A 99 -9.17 -6.44 5.49
C LEU A 99 -10.48 -6.79 6.20
N ARG A 100 -10.42 -7.60 7.26
CA ARG A 100 -11.61 -7.94 8.05
C ARG A 100 -12.14 -6.74 8.82
N ILE A 101 -11.27 -5.97 9.46
CA ILE A 101 -11.63 -4.71 10.14
C ILE A 101 -12.23 -3.73 9.13
N LEU A 102 -11.60 -3.56 7.97
CA LEU A 102 -12.12 -2.68 6.92
C LEU A 102 -13.51 -3.12 6.46
N ALA A 103 -13.75 -4.42 6.31
CA ALA A 103 -15.06 -4.94 5.93
C ALA A 103 -16.11 -4.57 6.99
N GLU A 104 -15.82 -4.77 8.27
CA GLU A 104 -16.71 -4.41 9.36
C GLU A 104 -17.06 -2.91 9.40
N LEU A 105 -16.04 -2.05 9.29
CA LEU A 105 -16.19 -0.60 9.37
C LEU A 105 -16.98 -0.01 8.19
N THR A 106 -16.94 -0.67 7.03
CA THR A 106 -17.55 -0.18 5.78
C THR A 106 -18.93 -0.78 5.49
N LEU A 107 -19.43 -1.64 6.38
CA LEU A 107 -20.77 -2.21 6.30
C LEU A 107 -21.77 -1.41 7.13
N CYS A 108 -22.97 -1.19 6.57
CA CYS A 108 -24.03 -0.51 7.29
C CYS A 108 -24.51 -1.37 8.49
N PRO A 109 -24.67 -0.76 9.67
CA PRO A 109 -24.86 -1.49 10.92
C PRO A 109 -26.16 -2.30 10.95
N ARG A 110 -27.23 -1.77 10.33
CA ARG A 110 -28.57 -2.33 10.44
C ARG A 110 -28.78 -3.63 9.66
N TRP A 111 -28.09 -3.81 8.54
CA TRP A 111 -28.42 -4.90 7.60
C TRP A 111 -27.24 -5.81 7.27
N HIS A 112 -26.05 -5.24 7.04
CA HIS A 112 -24.95 -6.00 6.45
C HIS A 112 -23.79 -6.23 7.41
N ARG A 113 -23.56 -5.37 8.41
CA ARG A 113 -22.43 -5.55 9.35
C ARG A 113 -22.49 -6.89 10.07
N GLY A 114 -23.66 -7.30 10.57
CA GLY A 114 -23.79 -8.59 11.26
C GLY A 114 -23.68 -9.84 10.39
N SER A 115 -23.85 -9.72 9.06
CA SER A 115 -24.06 -10.88 8.18
C SER A 115 -23.06 -11.00 7.02
N GLN A 116 -22.38 -9.92 6.63
CA GLN A 116 -21.58 -9.88 5.39
C GLN A 116 -20.10 -9.56 5.59
N ILE A 117 -19.60 -9.42 6.82
CA ILE A 117 -18.16 -9.16 7.07
C ILE A 117 -17.28 -10.18 6.35
N ASN A 118 -17.55 -11.48 6.57
CA ASN A 118 -16.77 -12.55 5.94
C ASN A 118 -16.90 -12.54 4.41
N THR A 119 -18.07 -12.24 3.87
CA THR A 119 -18.30 -12.19 2.42
C THR A 119 -17.49 -11.07 1.77
N VAL A 120 -17.53 -9.85 2.33
CA VAL A 120 -16.76 -8.71 1.83
C VAL A 120 -15.26 -8.93 1.99
N TYR A 121 -14.83 -9.43 3.15
CA TYR A 121 -13.44 -9.83 3.39
C TYR A 121 -12.94 -10.82 2.34
N LEU A 122 -13.66 -11.92 2.10
CA LEU A 122 -13.26 -12.94 1.13
C LEU A 122 -13.22 -12.40 -0.30
N LYS A 123 -14.15 -11.52 -0.67
CA LYS A 123 -14.14 -10.85 -1.97
C LYS A 123 -12.84 -10.05 -2.14
N TRP A 124 -12.52 -9.17 -1.19
CA TRP A 124 -11.31 -8.36 -1.26
C TRP A 124 -10.03 -9.18 -1.20
N PHE A 125 -9.98 -10.21 -0.35
CA PHE A 125 -8.85 -11.14 -0.30
C PHE A 125 -8.58 -11.79 -1.65
N ARG A 126 -9.63 -12.25 -2.35
CA ARG A 126 -9.52 -12.83 -3.70
C ARG A 126 -9.07 -11.79 -4.73
N THR A 127 -9.64 -10.58 -4.69
CA THR A 127 -9.23 -9.47 -5.57
C THR A 127 -7.74 -9.16 -5.44
N ILE A 128 -7.24 -9.04 -4.20
CA ILE A 128 -5.83 -8.73 -3.98
C ILE A 128 -4.93 -9.89 -4.37
N ASN A 129 -5.30 -11.15 -4.09
CA ASN A 129 -4.52 -12.30 -4.53
C ASN A 129 -4.42 -12.41 -6.06
N SER A 130 -5.50 -12.11 -6.79
CA SER A 130 -5.46 -12.06 -8.26
C SER A 130 -4.46 -11.01 -8.73
N PHE A 131 -4.56 -9.80 -8.18
CA PHE A 131 -3.63 -8.71 -8.47
C PHE A 131 -2.16 -9.09 -8.21
N ILE A 132 -1.87 -9.68 -7.04
CA ILE A 132 -0.51 -10.15 -6.70
C ILE A 132 0.00 -11.17 -7.72
N THR A 133 -0.87 -12.12 -8.12
CA THR A 133 -0.53 -13.18 -9.06
C THR A 133 -0.19 -12.58 -10.43
N GLU A 134 -1.04 -11.68 -10.92
CA GLU A 134 -0.85 -10.98 -12.20
C GLU A 134 0.44 -10.15 -12.22
N GLU A 135 0.73 -9.40 -11.17
CA GLU A 135 1.94 -8.55 -11.07
C GLU A 135 3.23 -9.37 -10.98
N ARG A 136 3.21 -10.49 -10.26
CA ARG A 136 4.34 -11.43 -10.22
C ARG A 136 4.60 -12.03 -11.60
N SER A 137 3.55 -12.47 -12.31
CA SER A 137 3.68 -13.01 -13.68
C SER A 137 4.24 -11.97 -14.66
N ARG A 138 3.78 -10.72 -14.60
CA ARG A 138 4.31 -9.62 -15.43
C ARG A 138 5.79 -9.37 -15.18
N SER A 139 6.22 -9.44 -13.93
CA SER A 139 7.61 -9.24 -13.53
C SER A 139 8.52 -10.35 -14.07
N SER A 140 8.05 -11.61 -14.09
CA SER A 140 8.78 -12.74 -14.67
C SER A 140 9.00 -12.60 -16.19
N ILE A 141 7.99 -12.15 -16.93
CA ILE A 141 8.10 -11.95 -18.40
C ILE A 141 9.17 -10.89 -18.72
N ARG A 142 9.16 -9.78 -17.98
CA ARG A 142 10.14 -8.69 -18.17
C ARG A 142 11.58 -9.12 -17.86
N ALA A 143 11.76 -10.08 -16.95
CA ALA A 143 13.08 -10.60 -16.60
C ALA A 143 13.62 -11.64 -17.59
N GLY A 144 12.75 -12.33 -18.34
CA GLY A 144 13.11 -13.45 -19.23
C GLY A 144 13.31 -13.11 -20.71
N GLY A 145 13.05 -11.87 -21.14
CA GLY A 145 13.29 -11.43 -22.51
C GLY A 145 14.73 -10.96 -22.72
N LYS A 146 15.66 -11.89 -22.94
CA LYS A 146 16.99 -11.63 -23.48
C LYS A 146 17.28 -12.58 -24.62
#